data_AF-A0A522Z3D7-F1
#
_entry.id   AF-A0A522Z3D7-F1
#
_cell.length_a   1.000
_cell.length_b   1.000
_cell.length_c   1.000
_cell.angle_alpha   90.00
_cell.angle_beta   90.00
_cell.angle_gamma   90.00
#
_symmetry.space_group_name_H-M   'P 1'
#
loop_
_entity.id
_entity.type
_entity.pdbx_description
1 polymer ?
#
loop_
_entity_poly.entity_id
_entity_poly.type
_entity_poly.pdbx_seq_one_letter_code
_entity_poly.pdbx_strand_id
1 'polypeptide(L)'
;MSGHEKTQMHLFRLILEEGPLTLYTANAKLDVPIGTIHRHIKELTSSKKIKIYRNLEKSGRKKIPYGPTLVGLVYFYRFDKTIPERLENYFLKWLEFDDFLSELREEGFTEKNLARLKETKTLFKKYVHYFAGVEDQIDSLRNPDVIPRNVLLYIGEFLLALKPEYMRVWEDLYRKMPVIRKNADEYMESTIEFYKRLKKTRSNLKEK
;
A
#
# COMPACT_ATOMS: atom_id res chain seq x y z
N MET A 1 13.29 1.30 -16.68
CA MET A 1 13.75 1.22 -15.27
C MET A 1 15.22 1.60 -15.18
N SER A 2 15.53 2.67 -14.48
CA SER A 2 16.88 3.18 -14.23
C SER A 2 17.67 2.25 -13.30
N GLY A 3 19.00 2.42 -13.25
CA GLY A 3 19.84 1.69 -12.28
C GLY A 3 19.44 1.95 -10.82
N HIS A 4 19.01 3.18 -10.53
CA HIS A 4 18.49 3.59 -9.22
C HIS A 4 17.24 2.79 -8.80
N GLU A 5 16.24 2.68 -9.68
CA GLU A 5 15.01 1.93 -9.43
C GLU A 5 15.28 0.42 -9.27
N LYS A 6 16.24 -0.13 -10.04
CA LYS A 6 16.66 -1.53 -9.90
C LYS A 6 17.24 -1.81 -8.52
N THR A 7 18.09 -0.92 -8.00
CA THR A 7 18.67 -1.08 -6.65
C THR A 7 17.61 -0.97 -5.57
N GLN A 8 16.68 -0.01 -5.67
CA GLN A 8 15.56 0.11 -4.73
C GLN A 8 14.67 -1.14 -4.73
N MET A 9 14.33 -1.67 -5.91
CA MET A 9 13.54 -2.90 -6.05
C MET A 9 14.26 -4.10 -5.46
N HIS A 10 15.56 -4.26 -5.73
CA HIS A 10 16.35 -5.35 -5.17
C HIS A 10 16.44 -5.25 -3.64
N LEU A 11 16.66 -4.04 -3.10
CA LEU A 11 16.67 -3.81 -1.65
C LEU A 11 15.32 -4.14 -0.99
N PHE A 12 14.21 -3.74 -1.62
CA PHE A 12 12.88 -4.06 -1.13
C PHE A 12 12.59 -5.57 -1.17
N ARG A 13 12.98 -6.24 -2.26
CA ARG A 13 12.86 -7.70 -2.36
C ARG A 13 13.66 -8.40 -1.27
N LEU A 14 14.89 -7.96 -1.00
CA LEU A 14 15.73 -8.50 0.06
C LEU A 14 15.07 -8.37 1.43
N ILE A 15 14.43 -7.22 1.70
CA ILE A 15 13.59 -7.04 2.89
C ILE A 15 12.51 -8.13 2.91
N LEU A 16 11.67 -8.23 1.86
CA LEU A 16 10.58 -9.20 1.82
C LEU A 16 11.03 -10.64 2.05
N GLU A 17 12.13 -11.05 1.43
CA GLU A 17 12.64 -12.43 1.42
C GLU A 17 13.34 -12.81 2.71
N GLU A 18 14.11 -11.90 3.31
CA GLU A 18 15.02 -12.25 4.41
C GLU A 18 14.61 -11.67 5.77
N GLY A 19 13.80 -10.62 5.75
CA GLY A 19 13.13 -10.08 6.93
C GLY A 19 13.57 -8.65 7.18
N PRO A 20 13.36 -8.14 8.40
CA PRO A 20 13.79 -6.80 8.74
C PRO A 20 15.29 -6.65 8.48
N LEU A 21 15.61 -5.76 7.55
CA LEU A 21 16.95 -5.60 7.03
C LEU A 21 17.62 -4.41 7.72
N THR A 22 18.86 -4.57 8.15
CA THR A 22 19.69 -3.47 8.62
C THR A 22 20.59 -2.97 7.49
N LEU A 23 21.13 -1.75 7.59
CA LEU A 23 22.11 -1.24 6.61
C LEU A 23 23.31 -2.20 6.44
N TYR A 24 23.76 -2.83 7.51
CA TYR A 24 24.90 -3.75 7.50
C TYR A 24 24.57 -5.08 6.83
N THR A 25 23.40 -5.65 7.12
CA THR A 25 22.95 -6.89 6.47
C THR A 25 22.66 -6.65 4.99
N ALA A 26 22.17 -5.46 4.62
CA ALA A 26 22.04 -5.03 3.23
C ALA A 26 23.40 -5.03 2.52
N ASN A 27 24.40 -4.36 3.11
CA ASN A 27 25.73 -4.23 2.54
C ASN A 27 26.47 -5.57 2.40
N ALA A 28 26.19 -6.54 3.27
CA ALA A 28 26.77 -7.87 3.17
C ALA A 28 26.18 -8.70 2.01
N LYS A 29 25.01 -8.32 1.48
CA LYS A 29 24.24 -9.09 0.50
C LYS A 29 24.12 -8.39 -0.86
N LEU A 30 24.29 -7.08 -0.88
CA LEU A 30 24.28 -6.27 -2.09
C LEU A 30 25.71 -5.94 -2.48
N ASP A 31 26.04 -6.17 -3.75
CA ASP A 31 27.27 -5.70 -4.37
C ASP A 31 27.14 -4.20 -4.73
N VAL A 32 26.87 -3.38 -3.71
CA VAL A 32 26.60 -1.94 -3.84
C VAL A 32 27.29 -1.21 -2.69
N PRO A 33 27.93 -0.05 -2.90
CA PRO A 33 28.57 0.70 -1.82
C PRO A 33 27.58 1.05 -0.69
N ILE A 34 28.01 0.90 0.57
CA ILE A 34 27.20 1.17 1.76
C ILE A 34 26.54 2.55 1.77
N GLY A 35 27.24 3.57 1.25
CA GLY A 35 26.71 4.93 1.14
C GLY A 35 25.54 5.04 0.17
N THR A 36 25.57 4.29 -0.92
CA THR A 36 24.48 4.19 -1.90
C THR A 36 23.27 3.46 -1.30
N ILE A 37 23.51 2.36 -0.58
CA ILE A 37 22.45 1.63 0.13
C ILE A 37 21.77 2.54 1.16
N HIS A 38 22.55 3.29 1.94
CA HIS A 38 22.01 4.22 2.92
C HIS A 38 21.13 5.30 2.27
N ARG A 39 21.54 5.84 1.12
CA ARG A 39 20.72 6.81 0.35
C ARG A 39 19.38 6.19 -0.07
N HIS A 40 19.39 4.99 -0.63
CA HIS A 40 18.15 4.31 -1.02
C HIS A 40 17.25 3.96 0.16
N ILE A 41 17.80 3.51 1.29
CA ILE A 41 17.02 3.29 2.52
C ILE A 41 16.33 4.58 2.95
N LYS A 42 17.05 5.71 2.91
CA LYS A 42 16.50 7.02 3.27
C LYS A 42 15.35 7.42 2.34
N GLU A 43 15.49 7.24 1.03
CA GLU A 43 14.47 7.55 0.02
C GLU A 43 13.23 6.64 0.13
N LEU A 44 13.45 5.34 0.33
CA LEU A 44 12.37 4.37 0.53
C LEU A 44 11.61 4.66 1.82
N THR A 45 12.30 5.10 2.86
CA THR A 45 11.69 5.47 4.14
C THR A 45 10.93 6.80 4.02
N SER A 46 11.51 7.82 3.38
CA SER A 46 10.84 9.11 3.19
C SER A 46 9.59 8.99 2.30
N SER A 47 9.62 8.07 1.34
CA SER A 47 8.47 7.74 0.50
C SER A 47 7.56 6.65 1.09
N LYS A 48 7.75 6.31 2.38
CA LYS A 48 6.95 5.35 3.16
C LYS A 48 6.84 3.96 2.54
N LYS A 49 7.78 3.54 1.69
CA LYS A 49 7.81 2.19 1.09
C LYS A 49 8.40 1.16 2.06
N ILE A 50 9.28 1.61 2.95
CA ILE A 50 9.79 0.83 4.07
C ILE A 50 9.67 1.67 5.33
N LYS A 51 9.73 1.03 6.49
CA LYS A 51 9.76 1.72 7.78
C LYS A 51 10.63 0.98 8.78
N ILE A 52 10.97 1.66 9.86
CA ILE A 52 11.69 1.06 10.98
C ILE A 52 10.71 0.20 11.77
N TYR A 53 11.06 -1.06 11.98
CA TYR A 53 10.28 -1.99 12.81
C TYR A 53 10.79 -1.92 14.24
N ARG A 54 9.89 -1.76 15.20
CA ARG A 54 10.19 -1.62 16.62
C ARG A 54 10.37 -3.02 17.24
N ASN A 55 11.05 -3.07 18.38
CA ASN A 55 11.15 -4.27 19.24
C ASN A 55 11.95 -5.48 18.72
N LEU A 56 12.83 -5.32 17.73
CA LEU A 56 13.73 -6.41 17.29
C LEU A 56 15.04 -6.49 18.10
N GLU A 57 15.06 -5.98 19.33
CA GLU A 57 16.26 -5.89 20.16
C GLU A 57 16.75 -7.28 20.59
N LYS A 58 17.83 -7.75 19.96
CA LYS A 58 18.80 -8.66 20.58
C LYS A 58 20.22 -8.11 20.36
N SER A 59 20.75 -7.53 21.44
CA SER A 59 22.16 -7.24 21.76
C SER A 59 23.03 -6.42 20.79
N GLY A 60 23.66 -5.37 21.34
CA GLY A 60 24.83 -4.67 20.79
C GLY A 60 24.56 -3.67 19.66
N ARG A 61 25.23 -2.50 19.71
CA ARG A 61 25.12 -1.33 18.78
C ARG A 61 23.82 -1.30 17.97
N LYS A 62 22.79 -0.60 18.49
CA LYS A 62 21.47 -0.34 17.88
C LYS A 62 21.47 -0.39 16.35
N LYS A 63 21.28 -1.56 15.76
CA LYS A 63 21.09 -1.70 14.31
C LYS A 63 19.63 -1.37 14.03
N ILE A 64 19.39 -0.44 13.12
CA ILE A 64 18.03 -0.04 12.73
C ILE A 64 17.49 -1.08 11.74
N PRO A 65 16.43 -1.84 12.10
CA PRO A 65 15.84 -2.83 11.22
C PRO A 65 14.70 -2.21 10.40
N TYR A 66 14.75 -2.38 9.09
CA TYR A 66 13.76 -1.87 8.14
C TYR A 66 12.90 -3.01 7.60
N GLY A 67 11.59 -2.87 7.71
CA GLY A 67 10.62 -3.78 7.11
C GLY A 67 9.74 -3.07 6.06
N PRO A 68 8.91 -3.83 5.33
CA PRO A 68 8.05 -3.30 4.29
C PRO A 68 6.90 -2.49 4.90
N THR A 69 6.28 -1.67 4.09
CA THR A 69 4.93 -1.13 4.37
C THR A 69 3.96 -1.70 3.35
N LEU A 70 2.66 -1.56 3.59
CA LEU A 70 1.64 -1.88 2.59
C LEU A 70 1.79 -1.02 1.33
N VAL A 71 2.15 0.26 1.50
CA VAL A 71 2.46 1.18 0.40
C VAL A 71 3.64 0.67 -0.43
N GLY A 72 4.71 0.21 0.21
CA GLY A 72 5.87 -0.38 -0.49
C GLY A 72 5.50 -1.63 -1.25
N LEU A 73 4.71 -2.52 -0.64
CA LEU A 73 4.22 -3.74 -1.28
C LEU A 73 3.39 -3.41 -2.53
N VAL A 74 2.41 -2.51 -2.41
CA VAL A 74 1.57 -2.05 -3.54
C VAL A 74 2.44 -1.45 -4.65
N TYR A 75 3.40 -0.59 -4.29
CA TYR A 75 4.28 0.04 -5.26
C TYR A 75 5.13 -0.98 -6.02
N PHE A 76 5.89 -1.83 -5.32
CA PHE A 76 6.80 -2.77 -5.97
C PHE A 76 6.07 -3.95 -6.63
N TYR A 77 4.86 -4.30 -6.19
CA TYR A 77 4.03 -5.32 -6.86
C TYR A 77 3.82 -5.01 -8.35
N ARG A 78 3.75 -3.74 -8.73
CA ARG A 78 3.57 -3.30 -10.12
C ARG A 78 4.80 -3.51 -11.00
N PHE A 79 5.99 -3.45 -10.41
CA PHE A 79 7.26 -3.44 -11.15
C PHE A 79 8.00 -4.77 -11.07
N ASP A 80 7.81 -5.51 -9.99
CA ASP A 80 8.51 -6.75 -9.71
C ASP A 80 7.59 -7.97 -9.84
N LYS A 81 7.69 -8.67 -10.97
CA LYS A 81 6.86 -9.85 -11.26
C LYS A 81 7.04 -11.01 -10.27
N THR A 82 8.15 -11.05 -9.53
CA THR A 82 8.37 -12.11 -8.53
C THR A 82 7.54 -11.88 -7.26
N ILE A 83 7.11 -10.64 -7.00
CA ILE A 83 6.32 -10.32 -5.80
C ILE A 83 4.93 -10.98 -5.87
N PRO A 84 4.13 -10.83 -6.94
CA PRO A 84 2.84 -11.52 -7.06
C PRO A 84 2.88 -13.03 -6.86
N GLU A 85 3.95 -13.69 -7.31
CA GLU A 85 4.14 -15.14 -7.21
C GLU A 85 4.35 -15.62 -5.77
N ARG A 86 4.98 -14.78 -4.94
CA ARG A 86 5.40 -15.10 -3.56
C ARG A 86 4.61 -14.33 -2.50
N LEU A 87 3.64 -13.50 -2.91
CA LEU A 87 2.96 -12.55 -2.04
C LEU A 87 2.33 -13.20 -0.81
N GLU A 88 1.75 -14.38 -0.97
CA GLU A 88 1.18 -15.15 0.16
C GLU A 88 2.22 -15.54 1.21
N ASN A 89 3.42 -15.94 0.76
CA ASN A 89 4.51 -16.32 1.66
C ASN A 89 5.07 -15.09 2.37
N TYR A 90 5.21 -13.96 1.65
CA TYR A 90 5.60 -12.69 2.26
C TYR A 90 4.58 -12.26 3.31
N PHE A 91 3.29 -12.31 2.98
CA PHE A 91 2.23 -11.99 3.93
C PHE A 91 2.36 -12.80 5.22
N LEU A 92 2.45 -14.13 5.14
CA LEU A 92 2.58 -15.00 6.32
C LEU A 92 3.79 -14.67 7.17
N LYS A 93 4.95 -14.48 6.54
CA LYS A 93 6.17 -14.12 7.25
C LYS A 93 6.04 -12.79 7.99
N TRP A 94 5.43 -11.80 7.36
CA TRP A 94 5.35 -10.46 7.92
C TRP A 94 4.26 -10.30 8.99
N LEU A 95 3.32 -11.26 9.10
CA LEU A 95 2.35 -11.29 10.20
C LEU A 95 2.99 -11.48 11.59
N GLU A 96 4.23 -11.95 11.68
CA GLU A 96 4.93 -12.12 12.95
C GLU A 96 5.40 -10.79 13.56
N PHE A 97 5.26 -9.68 12.83
CA PHE A 97 5.76 -8.36 13.25
C PHE A 97 4.59 -7.40 13.54
N ASP A 98 4.53 -6.90 14.78
CA ASP A 98 3.48 -5.99 15.24
C ASP A 98 3.32 -4.73 14.38
N ASP A 99 4.43 -4.19 13.88
CA ASP A 99 4.42 -3.03 12.99
C ASP A 99 3.66 -3.30 11.68
N PHE A 100 3.79 -4.49 11.11
CA PHE A 100 3.06 -4.88 9.90
C PHE A 100 1.60 -5.18 10.22
N LEU A 101 1.34 -5.85 11.34
CA LEU A 101 -0.02 -6.12 11.84
C LEU A 101 -0.79 -4.82 12.09
N SER A 102 -0.15 -3.78 12.65
CA SER A 102 -0.78 -2.48 12.87
C SER A 102 -1.26 -1.85 11.56
N GLU A 103 -0.43 -1.85 10.51
CA GLU A 103 -0.84 -1.33 9.20
C GLU A 103 -2.00 -2.13 8.61
N LEU A 104 -1.98 -3.46 8.71
CA LEU A 104 -3.10 -4.30 8.27
C LEU A 104 -4.40 -3.94 9.01
N ARG A 105 -4.34 -3.69 10.32
CA ARG A 105 -5.52 -3.29 11.12
C ARG A 105 -6.05 -1.93 10.69
N GLU A 106 -5.17 -0.97 10.44
CA GLU A 106 -5.53 0.37 9.93
C GLU A 106 -6.26 0.28 8.59
N GLU A 107 -5.83 -0.63 7.71
CA GLU A 107 -6.47 -0.89 6.41
C GLU A 107 -7.74 -1.75 6.51
N GLY A 108 -8.10 -2.25 7.70
CA GLY A 108 -9.35 -2.98 7.94
C GLY A 108 -9.27 -4.50 7.93
N PHE A 109 -8.06 -5.07 8.02
CA PHE A 109 -7.88 -6.48 8.32
C PHE A 109 -8.16 -6.72 9.81
N THR A 110 -9.37 -7.18 10.12
CA THR A 110 -9.80 -7.46 11.50
C THR A 110 -9.19 -8.74 12.06
N GLU A 111 -9.14 -8.87 13.40
CA GLU A 111 -8.75 -10.13 14.07
C GLU A 111 -9.52 -11.34 13.55
N LYS A 112 -10.81 -11.17 13.25
CA LYS A 112 -11.65 -12.23 12.69
C LYS A 112 -11.14 -12.69 11.32
N ASN A 113 -10.68 -11.75 10.48
CA ASN A 113 -10.07 -12.07 9.21
C ASN A 113 -8.72 -12.75 9.45
N LEU A 114 -7.85 -12.17 10.27
CA LEU A 114 -6.51 -12.69 10.56
C LEU A 114 -6.53 -14.11 11.15
N ALA A 115 -7.55 -14.47 11.94
CA ALA A 115 -7.75 -15.83 12.46
C ALA A 115 -8.03 -16.89 11.36
N ARG A 116 -8.49 -16.46 10.17
CA ARG A 116 -8.79 -17.33 9.02
C ARG A 116 -7.73 -17.16 7.94
N LEU A 117 -6.50 -17.59 8.25
CA LEU A 117 -5.31 -17.36 7.42
C LEU A 117 -5.49 -17.69 5.94
N LYS A 118 -6.14 -18.81 5.59
CA LYS A 118 -6.37 -19.20 4.19
C LYS A 118 -7.21 -18.16 3.42
N GLU A 119 -8.30 -17.68 4.02
CA GLU A 119 -9.19 -16.69 3.41
C GLU A 119 -8.51 -15.32 3.34
N THR A 120 -7.76 -14.98 4.39
CA THR A 120 -7.08 -13.69 4.51
C THR A 120 -5.91 -13.54 3.57
N LYS A 121 -5.16 -14.61 3.27
CA LYS A 121 -4.14 -14.59 2.21
C LYS A 121 -4.73 -14.19 0.86
N THR A 122 -5.86 -14.80 0.49
CA THR A 122 -6.58 -14.47 -0.75
C THR A 122 -7.09 -13.03 -0.72
N LEU A 123 -7.61 -12.58 0.42
CA LEU A 123 -8.07 -11.19 0.60
C LEU A 123 -6.91 -10.19 0.48
N PHE A 124 -5.77 -10.50 1.08
CA PHE A 124 -4.57 -9.68 1.01
C PHE A 124 -4.02 -9.58 -0.42
N LYS A 125 -3.98 -10.69 -1.15
CA LYS A 125 -3.60 -10.70 -2.58
C LYS A 125 -4.53 -9.80 -3.40
N LYS A 126 -5.84 -9.87 -3.16
CA LYS A 126 -6.84 -9.01 -3.79
C LYS A 126 -6.63 -7.54 -3.45
N TYR A 127 -6.37 -7.23 -2.18
CA TYR A 127 -6.08 -5.88 -1.71
C TYR A 127 -4.87 -5.30 -2.44
N VAL A 128 -3.71 -5.98 -2.41
CA VAL A 128 -2.48 -5.47 -3.04
C VAL A 128 -2.67 -5.32 -4.56
N HIS A 129 -3.33 -6.29 -5.20
CA HIS A 129 -3.61 -6.22 -6.64
C HIS A 129 -4.52 -5.04 -7.00
N TYR A 130 -5.58 -4.80 -6.22
CA TYR A 130 -6.52 -3.71 -6.45
C TYR A 130 -5.82 -2.36 -6.32
N PHE A 131 -5.14 -2.11 -5.20
CA PHE A 131 -4.47 -0.83 -4.96
C PHE A 131 -3.27 -0.63 -5.90
N ALA A 132 -2.59 -1.68 -6.35
CA ALA A 132 -1.60 -1.57 -7.42
C ALA A 132 -2.24 -1.04 -8.71
N GLY A 133 -3.41 -1.55 -9.08
CA GLY A 133 -4.18 -1.04 -10.22
C GLY A 133 -4.64 0.41 -10.05
N VAL A 134 -4.98 0.82 -8.82
CA VAL A 134 -5.34 2.22 -8.50
C VAL A 134 -4.17 3.13 -8.78
N GLU A 135 -2.96 2.76 -8.32
CA GLU A 135 -1.77 3.56 -8.60
C GLU A 135 -1.45 3.63 -10.09
N ASP A 136 -1.65 2.55 -10.85
CA ASP A 136 -1.48 2.58 -12.31
C ASP A 136 -2.45 3.57 -12.99
N GLN A 137 -3.66 3.74 -12.44
CA GLN A 137 -4.58 4.78 -12.93
C GLN A 137 -4.08 6.18 -12.57
N ILE A 138 -3.56 6.38 -11.36
CA ILE A 138 -3.01 7.67 -10.92
C ILE A 138 -1.84 8.10 -11.79
N ASP A 139 -0.92 7.18 -12.09
CA ASP A 139 0.25 7.45 -12.92
C ASP A 139 -0.11 7.77 -14.38
N SER A 140 -1.31 7.39 -14.83
CA SER A 140 -1.82 7.74 -16.16
C SER A 140 -2.37 9.17 -16.24
N LEU A 141 -2.58 9.84 -15.10
CA LEU A 141 -3.08 11.21 -15.05
C LEU A 141 -2.01 12.21 -15.47
N ARG A 142 -2.43 13.33 -16.06
CA ARG A 142 -1.54 14.44 -16.37
C ARG A 142 -1.27 15.26 -15.11
N ASN A 143 0.00 15.38 -14.72
CA ASN A 143 0.46 16.14 -13.55
C ASN A 143 -0.21 15.72 -12.22
N PRO A 144 -0.14 14.45 -11.80
CA PRO A 144 -0.77 14.00 -10.56
C PRO A 144 -0.25 14.74 -9.33
N ASP A 145 1.00 15.22 -9.35
CA ASP A 145 1.67 15.86 -8.21
C ASP A 145 1.00 17.14 -7.69
N VAL A 146 0.15 17.80 -8.49
CA VAL A 146 -0.58 19.01 -8.06
C VAL A 146 -1.90 18.68 -7.34
N ILE A 147 -2.33 17.42 -7.38
CA ILE A 147 -3.59 16.97 -6.81
C ILE A 147 -3.30 16.32 -5.44
N PRO A 148 -4.04 16.67 -4.38
CA PRO A 148 -3.92 16.03 -3.09
C PRO A 148 -4.06 14.50 -3.17
N ARG A 149 -3.23 13.78 -2.42
CA ARG A 149 -3.12 12.31 -2.53
C ARG A 149 -4.44 11.56 -2.31
N ASN A 150 -5.26 12.00 -1.36
CA ASN A 150 -6.58 11.43 -1.11
C ASN A 150 -7.52 11.57 -2.32
N VAL A 151 -7.43 12.70 -3.05
CA VAL A 151 -8.20 12.92 -4.27
C VAL A 151 -7.66 12.05 -5.41
N LEU A 152 -6.34 11.87 -5.52
CA LEU A 152 -5.75 10.95 -6.49
C LEU A 152 -6.20 9.51 -6.26
N LEU A 153 -6.17 9.01 -5.02
CA LEU A 153 -6.65 7.68 -4.67
C LEU A 153 -8.11 7.49 -5.09
N TYR A 154 -8.96 8.48 -4.80
CA TYR A 154 -10.35 8.46 -5.24
C TYR A 154 -10.51 8.39 -6.77
N ILE A 155 -9.81 9.26 -7.51
CA ILE A 155 -9.86 9.26 -8.97
C ILE A 155 -9.38 7.91 -9.52
N GLY A 156 -8.28 7.38 -8.98
CA GLY A 156 -7.72 6.09 -9.37
C GLY A 156 -8.68 4.94 -9.12
N GLU A 157 -9.32 4.89 -7.95
CA GLU A 157 -10.35 3.91 -7.61
C GLU A 157 -11.55 4.00 -8.55
N PHE A 158 -12.05 5.21 -8.81
CA PHE A 158 -13.16 5.43 -9.72
C PHE A 158 -12.85 4.94 -11.14
N LEU A 159 -11.69 5.32 -11.68
CA LEU A 159 -11.25 4.89 -13.02
C LEU A 159 -11.04 3.38 -13.09
N LEU A 160 -10.52 2.77 -12.03
CA LEU A 160 -10.28 1.33 -11.97
C LEU A 160 -11.59 0.53 -11.88
N ALA A 161 -12.56 1.01 -11.08
CA ALA A 161 -13.85 0.35 -10.90
C ALA A 161 -14.70 0.30 -12.18
N LEU A 162 -14.42 1.14 -13.18
CA LEU A 162 -15.03 1.03 -14.51
C LEU A 162 -14.64 -0.26 -15.26
N LYS A 163 -13.59 -0.94 -14.81
CA LYS A 163 -13.15 -2.22 -15.37
C LYS A 163 -13.84 -3.39 -14.65
N PRO A 164 -14.62 -4.24 -15.34
CA PRO A 164 -15.44 -5.28 -14.70
C PRO A 164 -14.65 -6.25 -13.79
N GLU A 165 -13.40 -6.56 -14.15
CA GLU A 165 -12.54 -7.44 -13.37
C GLU A 165 -12.14 -6.85 -12.01
N TYR A 166 -11.89 -5.53 -11.95
CA TYR A 166 -11.54 -4.84 -10.70
C TYR A 166 -12.78 -4.53 -9.87
N MET A 167 -13.94 -4.34 -10.49
CA MET A 167 -15.21 -4.16 -9.77
C MET A 167 -15.54 -5.37 -8.90
N ARG A 168 -15.33 -6.60 -9.40
CA ARG A 168 -15.52 -7.82 -8.59
C ARG A 168 -14.56 -7.90 -7.41
N VAL A 169 -13.31 -7.47 -7.61
CA VAL A 169 -12.31 -7.42 -6.53
C VAL A 169 -12.73 -6.39 -5.48
N TRP A 170 -13.18 -5.21 -5.92
CA TRP A 170 -13.68 -4.16 -5.04
C TRP A 170 -14.88 -4.60 -4.20
N GLU A 171 -15.88 -5.24 -4.82
CA GLU A 171 -17.06 -5.76 -4.10
C GLU A 171 -16.67 -6.76 -3.01
N ASP A 172 -15.70 -7.63 -3.29
CA ASP A 172 -15.17 -8.57 -2.31
C ASP A 172 -14.46 -7.86 -1.15
N LEU A 173 -13.64 -6.84 -1.44
CA LEU A 173 -12.97 -6.03 -0.42
C LEU A 173 -14.00 -5.30 0.45
N TYR A 174 -14.96 -4.61 -0.18
CA TYR A 174 -16.05 -3.91 0.50
C TYR A 174 -16.86 -4.84 1.42
N ARG A 175 -17.18 -6.07 0.99
CA ARG A 175 -17.93 -7.02 1.82
C ARG A 175 -17.12 -7.55 3.01
N LYS A 176 -15.81 -7.73 2.85
CA LYS A 176 -14.95 -8.46 3.81
C LYS A 176 -14.11 -7.55 4.69
N MET A 177 -13.96 -6.28 4.35
CA MET A 177 -13.13 -5.31 5.07
C MET A 177 -14.00 -4.17 5.61
N PRO A 178 -14.37 -4.21 6.92
CA PRO A 178 -15.30 -3.24 7.50
C PRO A 178 -14.86 -1.78 7.38
N VAL A 179 -13.54 -1.51 7.44
CA VAL A 179 -13.00 -0.14 7.30
C VAL A 179 -13.20 0.37 5.88
N ILE A 180 -12.89 -0.43 4.85
CA ILE A 180 -13.15 -0.07 3.45
C ILE A 180 -14.64 0.23 3.24
N ARG A 181 -15.52 -0.64 3.75
CA ARG A 181 -16.96 -0.42 3.69
C ARG A 181 -17.37 0.91 4.32
N LYS A 182 -16.95 1.14 5.57
CA LYS A 182 -17.26 2.37 6.31
C LYS A 182 -16.81 3.61 5.54
N ASN A 183 -15.57 3.62 5.05
CA ASN A 183 -15.02 4.75 4.32
C ASN A 183 -15.79 5.01 3.01
N ALA A 184 -16.18 3.96 2.30
CA ALA A 184 -16.99 4.06 1.09
C ALA A 184 -18.41 4.59 1.37
N ASP A 185 -19.06 4.10 2.44
CA ASP A 185 -20.38 4.56 2.88
C ASP A 185 -20.36 6.06 3.26
N GLU A 186 -19.43 6.45 4.14
CA GLU A 186 -19.25 7.86 4.58
C GLU A 186 -18.98 8.79 3.38
N TYR A 187 -18.22 8.32 2.40
CA TYR A 187 -17.97 9.07 1.18
C TYR A 187 -19.22 9.23 0.32
N MET A 188 -19.97 8.16 0.10
CA MET A 188 -21.22 8.19 -0.67
C MET A 188 -22.23 9.15 -0.03
N GLU A 189 -22.38 9.09 1.29
CA GLU A 189 -23.25 10.00 2.05
C GLU A 189 -22.83 11.46 1.89
N SER A 190 -21.53 11.75 2.07
CA SER A 190 -20.97 13.10 1.89
C SER A 190 -21.19 13.64 0.48
N THR A 191 -21.02 12.78 -0.53
CA THR A 191 -21.22 13.10 -1.95
C THR A 191 -22.69 13.41 -2.24
N ILE A 192 -23.62 12.60 -1.72
CA ILE A 192 -25.06 12.84 -1.85
C ILE A 192 -25.44 14.19 -1.21
N GLU A 193 -24.91 14.49 -0.03
CA GLU A 193 -25.16 15.76 0.66
C GLU A 193 -24.63 16.96 -0.14
N PHE A 194 -23.43 16.85 -0.70
CA PHE A 194 -22.86 17.86 -1.58
C PHE A 194 -23.76 18.12 -2.81
N TYR A 195 -24.21 17.08 -3.51
CA TYR A 195 -25.10 17.24 -4.65
C TYR A 195 -26.46 17.84 -4.27
N LYS A 196 -27.02 17.48 -3.10
CA LYS A 196 -28.25 18.12 -2.56
C LYS A 196 -28.06 19.62 -2.37
N ARG A 197 -26.93 20.04 -1.79
CA ARG A 197 -26.58 21.46 -1.60
C ARG A 197 -26.43 22.21 -2.93
N LEU A 198 -25.75 21.61 -3.92
CA LEU A 198 -25.63 22.19 -5.26
C LEU A 198 -26.98 22.35 -5.94
N LYS A 199 -27.85 21.34 -5.88
CA LYS A 199 -29.19 21.39 -6.47
C LYS A 199 -30.03 22.51 -5.85
N LYS A 200 -30.02 22.65 -4.52
CA LYS A 200 -30.71 23.75 -3.81
C LYS A 200 -30.20 25.12 -4.26
N THR A 201 -28.88 25.28 -4.36
CA THR A 201 -28.25 26.53 -4.81
C THR A 201 -28.66 26.88 -6.24
N ARG A 202 -28.68 25.89 -7.15
CA ARG A 202 -29.13 26.09 -8.54
C ARG A 202 -30.60 26.47 -8.64
N SER A 203 -31.49 25.88 -7.83
CA SER A 203 -32.90 26.27 -7.80
C SER A 203 -33.07 27.72 -7.35
N ASN A 204 -32.37 28.13 -6.29
CA ASN A 204 -32.40 29.51 -5.79
C ASN A 204 -31.84 30.53 -6.79
N LEU A 205 -30.93 30.12 -7.68
CA LEU A 205 -30.40 30.97 -8.76
C LEU A 205 -31.34 31.08 -9.98
N LYS A 206 -32.33 30.20 -10.11
CA LYS A 206 -33.35 30.27 -11.18
C LYS A 206 -34.57 31.11 -10.79
N GLU A 207 -34.73 31.43 -9.51
CA GLU A 207 -35.82 32.24 -8.96
C GLU A 207 -35.44 33.74 -8.81
N LYS A 208 -34.22 34.10 -9.19
CA LYS A 208 -33.73 35.49 -9.31
C LYS A 208 -33.54 35.84 -10.78
#